data_AF-A0A6G3PTM9-F1
#
_entry.id   AF-A0A6G3PTM9-F1
#
_cell.length_a   1.000
_cell.length_b   1.000
_cell.length_c   1.000
_cell.angle_alpha   90.00
_cell.angle_beta   90.00
_cell.angle_gamma   90.00
#
_symmetry.space_group_name_H-M   'P 1'
#
loop_
_entity.id
_entity.type
_entity.pdbx_description
1 polymer ?
#
loop_
_entity_poly.entity_id
_entity_poly.type
_entity_poly.pdbx_seq_one_letter_code
_entity_poly.pdbx_strand_id
1 'polypeptide(L)' 'TGAVDRPGTTWRDRPSVVRGDDVFLAGDQVAAPGLLSEVSFTSGLEAALLAVKAAARRSATGRGSGPATGVDLKRT' A
#
# COMPACT_ATOMS: atom_id res chain seq x y z
N THR A 1 -2.19 9.20 22.08
CA THR A 1 -0.92 8.73 22.66
C THR A 1 -0.14 8.09 21.53
N GLY A 2 1.15 8.42 21.36
CA GLY A 2 1.94 7.91 20.23
C GLY A 2 2.42 6.47 20.44
N ALA A 3 2.98 5.88 19.40
CA ALA A 3 3.58 4.55 19.42
C ALA A 3 4.68 4.40 20.49
N VAL A 4 4.60 3.32 21.29
CA VAL A 4 5.55 3.01 22.37
C VAL A 4 6.14 1.63 22.14
N ASP A 5 7.47 1.57 22.08
CA ASP A 5 8.20 0.30 22.07
C ASP A 5 8.39 -0.21 23.50
N ARG A 6 8.19 -1.51 23.70
CA ARG A 6 8.45 -2.14 25.01
C ARG A 6 9.96 -2.21 25.26
N PRO A 7 10.42 -2.26 26.52
CA PRO A 7 11.83 -2.51 26.83
C PRO A 7 12.34 -3.75 26.08
N GLY A 8 13.51 -3.62 25.44
CA GLY A 8 14.11 -4.68 24.63
C GLY A 8 13.56 -4.81 23.20
N THR A 9 12.60 -3.97 22.80
CA THR A 9 12.10 -3.88 21.42
C THR A 9 12.37 -2.50 20.84
N THR A 10 12.36 -2.42 19.52
CA THR A 10 12.58 -1.19 18.75
C THR A 10 11.49 -1.05 17.70
N TRP A 11 11.40 0.12 17.08
CA TRP A 11 10.49 0.35 15.96
C TRP A 11 10.67 -0.64 14.80
N ARG A 12 11.84 -1.29 14.66
CA ARG A 12 12.09 -2.32 13.63
C ARG A 12 11.35 -3.63 13.90
N ASP A 13 10.92 -3.86 15.14
CA ASP A 13 10.12 -5.03 15.53
C ASP A 13 8.62 -4.82 15.27
N ARG A 14 8.22 -3.62 14.84
CA ARG A 14 6.85 -3.31 14.45
C ARG A 14 6.52 -3.93 13.07
N PRO A 15 5.23 -4.06 12.74
CA PRO A 15 4.82 -4.48 11.39
C PRO A 15 5.44 -3.62 10.28
N SER A 16 5.99 -4.27 9.25
CA SER A 16 6.51 -3.61 8.04
C SER A 16 5.40 -2.89 7.27
N VAL A 17 5.80 -1.86 6.51
CA VAL A 17 4.92 -1.18 5.53
C VAL A 17 4.34 -2.19 4.54
N VAL A 18 5.14 -3.13 4.03
CA VAL A 18 4.69 -4.18 3.12
C VAL A 18 4.28 -5.42 3.90
N ARG A 19 3.01 -5.83 3.81
CA ARG A 19 2.51 -7.06 4.46
C ARG A 19 2.42 -8.26 3.54
N GLY A 20 2.55 -8.05 2.22
CA GLY A 20 2.27 -9.06 1.19
C GLY A 20 0.90 -8.83 0.56
N ASP A 21 0.61 -9.53 -0.54
CA ASP A 21 -0.71 -9.55 -1.20
C ASP A 21 -1.29 -8.17 -1.53
N ASP A 22 -0.44 -7.24 -1.98
CA ASP A 22 -0.77 -5.84 -2.22
C ASP A 22 -1.39 -5.10 -0.99
N VAL A 23 -1.14 -5.60 0.23
CA VAL A 23 -1.52 -4.96 1.50
C VAL A 23 -0.36 -4.12 2.04
N PHE A 24 -0.64 -2.84 2.29
CA PHE A 24 0.32 -1.85 2.78
C PHE A 24 -0.20 -1.17 4.05
N LEU A 25 0.64 -1.05 5.08
CA LEU A 25 0.31 -0.42 6.35
C LEU A 25 0.87 1.00 6.43
N ALA A 26 0.11 1.90 7.04
CA ALA A 26 0.52 3.25 7.37
C ALA A 26 0.09 3.61 8.80
N GLY A 27 0.88 4.42 9.50
CA GLY A 27 0.60 4.89 10.85
C GLY A 27 1.81 4.84 11.78
N ASP A 28 1.61 5.29 13.02
CA ASP A 28 2.68 5.42 14.02
C ASP A 28 3.22 4.07 14.52
N GLN A 29 2.39 3.02 14.53
CA GLN A 29 2.75 1.65 14.88
C GLN A 29 3.38 0.85 13.72
N VAL A 30 3.69 1.48 12.59
CA VAL A 30 4.36 0.84 11.44
C VAL A 30 5.86 1.03 11.54
N ALA A 31 6.63 0.03 11.12
CA ALA A 31 8.07 0.13 11.02
C ALA A 31 8.45 1.08 9.86
N ALA A 32 8.61 2.36 10.16
CA ALA A 32 9.10 3.38 9.24
C ALA A 32 10.07 4.35 9.95
N PRO A 33 11.02 4.95 9.22
CA PRO A 33 11.91 5.96 9.79
C PRO A 33 11.15 7.19 10.28
N GLY A 34 11.63 7.78 11.38
CA GLY A 34 11.13 9.05 11.93
C GLY A 34 10.86 8.98 13.43
N LEU A 35 10.54 10.12 14.02
CA LEU A 35 10.10 10.23 15.42
C LEU A 35 8.70 10.86 15.50
N LEU A 36 7.89 10.40 16.46
CA LEU A 36 6.52 10.88 16.69
C LEU A 36 5.67 10.81 15.39
N SER A 37 5.15 11.95 14.94
CA SER A 37 4.27 12.06 13.76
C SER A 37 4.99 11.75 12.44
N GLU A 38 6.32 11.86 12.37
CA GLU A 38 7.05 11.59 11.12
C GLU A 38 6.81 10.17 10.61
N VAL A 39 6.71 9.20 11.52
CA VAL A 39 6.46 7.79 11.20
C VAL A 39 5.16 7.64 10.40
N SER A 40 4.11 8.37 10.79
CA SER A 40 2.82 8.35 10.08
C SER A 40 2.94 8.93 8.67
N PHE A 41 3.74 9.97 8.47
CA PHE A 41 3.91 10.59 7.15
C PHE A 41 4.80 9.74 6.24
N THR A 42 5.92 9.24 6.74
CA THR A 42 6.87 8.43 5.95
C THR A 42 6.23 7.10 5.55
N SER A 43 5.60 6.39 6.49
CA SER A 43 4.86 5.16 6.19
C SER A 43 3.66 5.41 5.26
N GLY A 44 2.92 6.50 5.47
CA GLY A 44 1.77 6.87 4.64
C GLY A 44 2.15 7.14 3.20
N LEU A 45 3.23 7.91 2.98
CA LEU A 45 3.73 8.19 1.63
C LEU A 45 4.17 6.90 0.93
N GLU A 46 4.94 6.06 1.60
CA GLU A 46 5.43 4.80 1.04
C GLU A 46 4.27 3.84 0.71
N ALA A 47 3.35 3.61 1.66
CA ALA A 47 2.18 2.77 1.47
C ALA A 47 1.30 3.24 0.31
N ALA A 48 1.06 4.55 0.19
CA ALA A 48 0.27 5.13 -0.89
C ALA A 48 0.94 4.91 -2.26
N LEU A 49 2.24 5.15 -2.37
CA LEU A 49 2.98 4.94 -3.61
C LEU A 49 2.94 3.47 -4.05
N LEU A 50 3.05 2.53 -3.11
CA LEU A 50 2.97 1.11 -3.39
C LEU A 50 1.55 0.67 -3.77
N ALA A 51 0.52 1.18 -3.08
CA ALA A 51 -0.87 0.89 -3.35
C ALA A 51 -1.29 1.33 -4.77
N VAL A 52 -0.87 2.53 -5.19
CA VAL A 52 -1.13 3.04 -6.55
C VAL A 52 -0.46 2.16 -7.60
N LYS A 53 0.81 1.77 -7.39
CA LYS A 53 1.51 0.85 -8.31
C LYS A 53 0.82 -0.50 -8.40
N ALA A 54 0.36 -1.05 -7.28
CA ALA A 54 -0.37 -2.31 -7.22
C ALA A 54 -1.70 -2.24 -7.97
N ALA A 55 -2.48 -1.17 -7.77
CA ALA A 55 -3.73 -0.95 -8.49
C ALA A 55 -3.52 -0.86 -10.01
N ALA A 56 -2.46 -0.17 -10.46
CA ALA A 56 -2.13 -0.08 -11.88
C ALA A 56 -1.82 -1.46 -12.49
N ARG A 57 -1.07 -2.32 -11.79
CA ARG A 57 -0.80 -3.70 -12.22
C ARG A 57 -2.08 -4.53 -12.32
N ARG A 58 -2.95 -4.47 -11.30
CA ARG A 58 -4.24 -5.19 -11.31
C ARG A 58 -5.15 -4.76 -12.46
N SER A 59 -5.17 -3.46 -12.76
CA SER A 59 -5.91 -2.94 -13.92
C SER A 59 -5.33 -3.44 -15.25
N ALA A 60 -4.00 -3.60 -15.35
CA ALA A 60 -3.37 -4.15 -16.54
C ALA A 60 -3.68 -5.65 -16.73
N THR A 61 -3.67 -6.45 -15.65
CA THR A 61 -4.07 -7.86 -15.71
C THR A 61 -5.55 -8.04 -16.02
N GLY A 62 -6.43 -7.17 -15.48
CA GLY A 62 -7.86 -7.20 -15.77
C GLY A 62 -8.20 -6.83 -17.22
N ARG A 63 -7.41 -5.97 -17.86
CA ARG A 63 -7.57 -5.61 -19.29
C ARG A 63 -7.21 -6.74 -20.26
N GLY A 64 -6.47 -7.75 -19.81
CA GLY A 64 -6.07 -8.90 -20.64
C GLY A 64 -7.00 -10.12 -20.57
N SER A 65 -8.01 -10.10 -19.69
CA SER A 65 -8.79 -11.32 -19.35
C SER A 65 -10.30 -11.22 -19.62
N GLY A 66 -10.78 -10.13 -20.23
CA GLY A 66 -12.17 -10.06 -20.70
C GLY A 66 -12.32 -10.70 -22.08
N PRO A 67 -13.39 -11.47 -22.38
CA PRO A 67 -13.68 -11.81 -23.77
C PRO A 67 -13.88 -10.50 -24.51
N ALA A 68 -13.17 -10.33 -25.63
CA ALA A 68 -13.28 -9.15 -26.48
C ALA A 68 -14.65 -9.10 -27.15
N THR A 69 -15.70 -8.70 -26.43
CA THR A 69 -16.93 -8.23 -27.03
C THR A 69 -16.73 -6.75 -27.37
N GLY A 70 -16.15 -6.51 -28.53
CA GLY A 70 -16.18 -5.20 -29.16
C GLY A 70 -17.64 -4.81 -29.39
N VAL A 71 -18.06 -3.69 -28.81
CA VAL A 71 -19.34 -3.05 -29.15
C VAL A 71 -19.15 -2.38 -30.51
N ASP A 72 -19.74 -2.95 -31.56
CA ASP A 72 -19.81 -2.35 -32.89
C ASP A 72 -20.90 -1.25 -32.91
N LEU A 73 -20.46 0.01 -32.93
CA LEU A 73 -21.29 1.21 -32.96
C LEU A 73 -21.75 1.61 -34.38
N LYS A 74 -21.58 0.77 -35.41
CA LYS A 74 -21.89 1.11 -36.81
C LYS A 74 -23.17 0.48 -37.37
N ARG A 75 -24.12 0.06 -36.53
CA ARG A 75 -25.47 -0.37 -36.97
C ARG A 75 -26.59 0.36 -36.21
N THR A 76 -26.86 1.59 -36.60
CA THR A 76 -28.18 2.24 -36.46
C THR A 76 -28.43 3.08 -37.71
#